data_AF-A0A0A9HQR3-F1
#
_entry.id   AF-A0A0A9HQR3-F1
#
_cell.length_a   1.000
_cell.length_b   1.000
_cell.length_c   1.000
_cell.angle_alpha   90.00
_cell.angle_beta   90.00
_cell.angle_gamma   90.00
#
_symmetry.space_group_name_H-M   'P 1'
#
loop_
_entity.id
_entity.type
_entity.pdbx_description
1 polymer ?
#
loop_
_entity_poly.entity_id
_entity_poly.type
_entity_poly.pdbx_seq_one_letter_code
_entity_poly.pdbx_strand_id
1 'polypeptide(L)'
;MICKAFPHTLSRLLLALCPNVTTRGIQLATAQLPHLQLMDCGMSLCANLKNEKKGLYFGEINGGIRFIRKSSTSKKESIHQKLIIKHGNLKKLSLWGCSAIDALYVNCPELNDLNLNSCTNLHPERLLLQCPNLKNVHASGCQDMLIGAIRNQTLITCKPQSLIKQFV
;
A
#
# COMPACT_ATOMS: atom_id res chain seq x y z
N MET A 1 14.68 -0.87 18.58
CA MET A 1 13.39 -0.95 17.85
C MET A 1 12.34 -0.28 18.73
N ILE A 2 11.67 0.78 18.26
CA ILE A 2 10.79 1.62 19.11
C ILE A 2 9.62 0.84 19.73
N CYS A 3 9.21 -0.26 19.09
CA CYS A 3 8.20 -1.20 19.59
C CYS A 3 8.59 -1.85 20.93
N LYS A 4 9.88 -1.91 21.26
CA LYS A 4 10.36 -2.39 22.56
C LYS A 4 10.43 -1.31 23.64
N ALA A 5 10.50 -0.04 23.24
CA ALA A 5 10.60 1.08 24.17
C ALA A 5 9.22 1.46 24.73
N PHE A 6 8.18 1.41 23.89
CA PHE A 6 6.83 1.87 24.23
C PHE A 6 5.72 0.92 23.76
N PRO A 7 5.77 -0.39 24.07
CA PRO A 7 4.83 -1.37 23.53
C PRO A 7 3.37 -1.07 23.89
N HIS A 8 3.12 -0.57 25.10
CA HIS A 8 1.76 -0.39 25.63
C HIS A 8 1.21 1.03 25.50
N THR A 9 1.99 1.98 24.99
CA THR A 9 1.57 3.39 24.89
C THR A 9 1.56 3.91 23.45
N LEU A 10 2.36 3.31 22.57
CA LEU A 10 2.50 3.78 21.20
C LEU A 10 1.24 3.46 20.39
N SER A 11 0.46 4.50 20.13
CA SER A 11 -0.79 4.43 19.36
C SER A 11 -0.67 4.91 17.92
N ARG A 12 0.44 5.58 17.58
CA ARG A 12 0.70 6.13 16.25
C ARG A 12 2.14 5.84 15.85
N LEU A 13 2.31 5.26 14.66
CA LEU A 13 3.62 4.93 14.09
C LEU A 13 3.72 5.54 12.69
N LEU A 14 4.51 6.61 12.56
CA LEU A 14 4.74 7.32 11.31
C LEU A 14 6.13 6.96 10.79
N LEU A 15 6.15 6.17 9.72
CA LEU A 15 7.35 5.66 9.07
C LEU A 15 7.43 6.10 7.62
N ALA A 16 6.58 7.02 7.16
CA ALA A 16 6.58 7.47 5.78
C ALA A 16 7.99 7.94 5.34
N LEU A 17 8.33 7.68 4.07
CA LEU A 17 9.62 8.01 3.45
C LEU A 17 10.85 7.38 4.13
N CYS A 18 10.68 6.35 4.99
CA CYS A 18 11.79 5.69 5.64
C CYS A 18 12.31 4.51 4.78
N PRO A 19 13.48 4.62 4.12
CA PRO A 19 13.93 3.64 3.11
C PRO A 19 14.39 2.30 3.69
N ASN A 20 14.60 2.24 5.01
CA ASN A 20 15.04 1.02 5.71
C ASN A 20 13.87 0.20 6.26
N VAL A 21 12.64 0.63 6.03
CA VAL A 21 11.45 -0.12 6.43
C VAL A 21 11.31 -1.32 5.51
N THR A 22 10.98 -2.48 6.10
CA THR A 22 10.73 -3.72 5.38
C THR A 22 9.33 -4.22 5.71
N THR A 23 8.75 -5.05 4.84
CA THR A 23 7.47 -5.73 5.11
C THR A 23 7.53 -6.49 6.45
N ARG A 24 8.61 -7.23 6.69
CA ARG A 24 8.87 -7.91 7.98
C ARG A 24 8.87 -6.93 9.16
N GLY A 25 9.52 -5.77 9.02
CA GLY A 25 9.55 -4.74 10.06
C GLY A 25 8.16 -4.19 10.39
N ILE A 26 7.35 -3.92 9.36
CA ILE A 26 5.95 -3.49 9.52
C ILE A 26 5.15 -4.57 10.25
N GLN A 27 5.25 -5.82 9.82
CA GLN A 27 4.52 -6.93 10.43
C GLN A 27 4.90 -7.13 11.90
N LEU A 28 6.19 -7.07 12.22
CA LEU A 28 6.69 -7.12 13.60
C LEU A 28 6.16 -5.95 14.44
N ALA A 29 6.16 -4.73 13.89
CA ALA A 29 5.61 -3.57 14.57
C ALA A 29 4.12 -3.75 14.88
N THR A 30 3.32 -4.17 13.89
CA THR A 30 1.88 -4.42 14.11
C THR A 30 1.64 -5.54 15.13
N ALA A 31 2.51 -6.56 15.20
CA ALA A 31 2.37 -7.63 16.19
C ALA A 31 2.76 -7.20 17.62
N GLN A 32 3.67 -6.24 17.76
CA GLN A 32 4.25 -5.84 19.06
C GLN A 32 3.59 -4.59 19.66
N LEU A 33 2.70 -3.91 18.94
CA LEU A 33 2.11 -2.63 19.34
C LEU A 33 0.59 -2.77 19.54
N PRO A 34 0.12 -3.38 20.65
CA PRO A 34 -1.30 -3.71 20.86
C PRO A 34 -2.25 -2.51 20.79
N HIS A 35 -1.78 -1.29 21.09
CA HIS A 35 -2.60 -0.08 21.06
C HIS A 35 -2.43 0.75 19.79
N LEU A 36 -1.78 0.22 18.75
CA LEU A 36 -1.56 0.92 17.49
C LEU A 36 -2.90 1.21 16.79
N GLN A 37 -3.20 2.50 16.62
CA GLN A 37 -4.41 2.99 15.97
C GLN A 37 -4.12 3.61 14.60
N LEU A 38 -2.91 4.12 14.38
CA LEU A 38 -2.50 4.74 13.12
C LEU A 38 -1.12 4.23 12.72
N MET A 39 -1.00 3.74 11.50
CA MET A 39 0.28 3.38 10.89
C MET A 39 0.38 3.99 9.50
N ASP A 40 1.44 4.77 9.28
CA ASP A 40 1.76 5.33 7.97
C ASP A 40 3.14 4.85 7.54
N CYS A 41 3.20 4.10 6.45
CA CYS A 41 4.42 3.58 5.85
C CYS A 41 4.57 4.04 4.39
N GLY A 42 3.89 5.13 4.00
CA GLY A 42 3.92 5.59 2.63
C GLY A 42 5.34 5.83 2.10
N MET A 43 5.56 5.51 0.83
CA MET A 43 6.84 5.63 0.12
C MET A 43 8.01 4.87 0.80
N SER A 44 7.73 4.01 1.78
CA SER A 44 8.79 3.33 2.56
C SER A 44 9.13 1.97 1.98
N LEU A 45 8.19 1.36 1.25
CA LEU A 45 8.37 0.12 0.51
C LEU A 45 8.39 0.40 -1.00
N CYS A 46 9.47 1.01 -1.49
CA CYS A 46 9.64 1.34 -2.90
C CYS A 46 10.53 0.30 -3.60
N ALA A 47 10.14 -0.13 -4.81
CA ALA A 47 11.00 -0.99 -5.61
C ALA A 47 12.29 -0.23 -5.95
N ASN A 48 13.44 -0.83 -5.68
CA ASN A 48 14.73 -0.22 -6.01
C ASN A 48 14.84 -0.07 -7.54
N LEU A 49 14.60 1.14 -8.04
CA LEU A 49 14.89 1.52 -9.44
C LEU A 49 16.40 1.54 -9.74
N LYS A 50 17.25 1.29 -8.73
CA LYS A 50 18.72 1.41 -8.81
C LYS A 50 19.43 0.46 -9.78
N ASN A 51 18.71 -0.44 -10.47
CA ASN A 51 19.27 -1.25 -11.56
C ASN A 51 18.71 -0.90 -12.96
N GLU A 52 18.28 0.34 -13.19
CA GLU A 52 18.21 0.90 -14.54
C GLU A 52 19.08 2.17 -14.56
N LYS A 53 20.39 1.99 -14.75
CA LYS A 53 21.14 2.96 -15.56
C LYS A 53 20.56 2.90 -16.98
N LYS A 54 19.37 3.45 -17.20
CA LYS A 54 18.88 3.83 -18.52
C LYS A 54 18.67 5.33 -18.46
N GLY A 55 19.66 6.05 -18.98
CA GLY A 55 19.53 7.47 -19.22
C GLY A 55 18.25 7.76 -20.02
N LEU A 56 17.55 8.83 -19.64
CA LEU A 56 16.63 9.49 -20.54
C LEU A 56 17.45 9.94 -21.77
N TYR A 57 17.31 9.25 -22.89
CA TYR A 57 17.77 9.80 -24.16
C TYR A 57 16.74 10.84 -24.61
N PHE A 58 17.12 12.11 -24.52
CA PHE A 58 16.41 13.22 -25.14
C PHE A 58 16.80 13.20 -26.63
N GLY A 59 15.94 12.62 -27.47
CA GLY A 59 16.07 12.72 -28.93
C GLY A 59 15.15 13.82 -29.41
N GLU A 60 15.67 15.02 -29.59
CA GLU A 60 14.95 16.10 -30.28
C GLU A 60 14.83 15.76 -31.77
N ILE A 61 13.61 15.51 -32.24
CA ILE A 61 13.20 15.86 -33.60
C ILE A 61 11.72 16.26 -33.61
N ASN A 62 11.48 17.55 -33.89
CA ASN A 62 10.27 18.17 -34.42
C ASN A 62 8.90 17.72 -33.85
N GLY A 63 8.41 18.47 -32.85
CA GLY A 63 6.98 18.82 -32.77
C GLY A 63 6.00 17.89 -32.04
N GLY A 64 6.45 16.86 -31.30
CA GLY A 64 5.53 16.07 -30.47
C GLY A 64 6.23 15.23 -29.40
N ILE A 65 5.94 15.50 -28.12
CA ILE A 65 6.43 14.67 -27.01
C ILE A 65 5.63 13.36 -27.00
N ARG A 66 6.16 12.29 -27.61
CA ARG A 66 5.64 10.93 -27.42
C ARG A 66 6.35 10.27 -26.24
N PHE A 67 5.63 10.05 -25.15
CA PHE A 67 6.05 9.17 -24.06
C PHE A 67 6.07 7.71 -24.55
N ILE A 68 7.22 7.21 -24.98
CA ILE A 68 7.37 5.78 -25.28
C ILE A 68 7.65 5.05 -23.97
N ARG A 69 6.59 4.50 -23.36
CA ARG A 69 6.73 3.50 -22.29
C ARG A 69 7.29 2.23 -22.91
N LYS A 70 8.61 2.04 -22.87
CA LYS A 70 9.23 0.78 -23.31
C LYS A 70 8.70 -0.32 -22.40
N SER A 71 7.80 -1.17 -22.92
CA SER A 71 7.37 -2.40 -22.28
C SER A 71 8.55 -3.38 -22.33
N SER A 72 9.48 -3.25 -21.38
CA SER A 72 10.50 -4.27 -21.19
C SER A 72 9.82 -5.48 -20.54
N THR A 73 9.46 -6.46 -21.37
CA THR A 73 9.24 -7.85 -20.99
C THR A 73 10.58 -8.48 -20.58
N SER A 74 11.21 -7.96 -19.53
CA SER A 74 12.22 -8.75 -18.81
C SER A 74 11.47 -9.49 -17.71
N LYS A 75 11.45 -10.82 -17.77
CA LYS A 75 11.15 -11.68 -16.61
C LYS A 75 12.17 -11.37 -15.51
N LYS A 76 11.96 -10.28 -14.77
CA LYS A 76 12.56 -10.10 -13.45
C LYS A 76 11.73 -11.00 -12.56
N GLU A 77 12.33 -12.04 -12.00
CA GLU A 77 11.78 -12.69 -10.81
C GLU A 77 11.62 -11.58 -9.75
N SER A 78 10.41 -11.03 -9.70
CA SER A 78 10.06 -10.01 -8.73
C SER A 78 10.14 -10.67 -7.38
N ILE A 79 11.05 -10.22 -6.52
CA ILE A 79 11.02 -10.60 -5.11
C ILE A 79 9.62 -10.28 -4.61
N HIS A 80 8.79 -11.30 -4.38
CA HIS A 80 7.41 -11.13 -3.98
C HIS A 80 7.36 -10.42 -2.63
N GLN A 81 6.98 -9.14 -2.61
CA GLN A 81 6.85 -8.35 -1.39
C GLN A 81 5.41 -8.44 -0.89
N LYS A 82 5.13 -9.55 -0.21
CA LYS A 82 3.85 -9.76 0.48
C LYS A 82 3.83 -8.99 1.79
N LEU A 83 2.76 -8.24 2.02
CA LEU A 83 2.47 -7.58 3.29
C LEU A 83 1.18 -8.13 3.91
N ILE A 84 1.26 -8.56 5.17
CA ILE A 84 0.14 -9.14 5.93
C ILE A 84 -0.03 -8.34 7.22
N ILE A 85 -1.12 -7.60 7.36
CA ILE A 85 -1.42 -6.82 8.56
C ILE A 85 -2.65 -7.41 9.23
N LYS A 86 -2.46 -7.91 10.45
CA LYS A 86 -3.53 -8.36 11.35
C LYS A 86 -3.46 -7.53 12.62
N HIS A 87 -4.46 -6.69 12.88
CA HIS A 87 -4.43 -5.81 14.04
C HIS A 87 -5.81 -5.48 14.57
N GLY A 88 -6.03 -5.66 15.88
CA GLY A 88 -7.34 -5.46 16.52
C GLY A 88 -7.75 -3.99 16.64
N ASN A 89 -6.79 -3.07 16.83
CA ASN A 89 -7.09 -1.66 17.15
C ASN A 89 -6.73 -0.66 16.03
N LEU A 90 -6.26 -1.15 14.88
CA LEU A 90 -5.76 -0.26 13.82
C LEU A 90 -6.94 0.41 13.11
N LYS A 91 -7.01 1.74 13.18
CA LYS A 91 -8.09 2.56 12.61
C LYS A 91 -7.71 3.16 11.26
N LYS A 92 -6.43 3.53 11.10
CA LYS A 92 -5.90 4.13 9.88
C LYS A 92 -4.63 3.44 9.42
N LEU A 93 -4.59 3.05 8.16
CA LEU A 93 -3.42 2.46 7.50
C LEU A 93 -3.12 3.22 6.22
N SER A 94 -1.89 3.65 6.09
CA SER A 94 -1.43 4.38 4.91
C SER A 94 -0.19 3.71 4.32
N LEU A 95 -0.31 3.30 3.05
CA LEU A 95 0.73 2.64 2.25
C LEU A 95 0.98 3.39 0.94
N TRP A 96 0.58 4.67 0.84
CA TRP A 96 0.69 5.44 -0.40
C TRP A 96 2.09 5.35 -1.02
N GLY A 97 2.18 5.18 -2.34
CA GLY A 97 3.44 5.09 -3.06
C GLY A 97 4.30 3.85 -2.75
N CYS A 98 3.79 2.87 -1.99
CA CYS A 98 4.50 1.61 -1.73
C CYS A 98 4.49 0.69 -2.98
N SER A 99 5.29 1.07 -3.98
CA SER A 99 5.40 0.38 -5.26
C SER A 99 6.10 -0.98 -5.19
N ALA A 100 6.76 -1.33 -4.09
CA ALA A 100 7.36 -2.66 -3.98
C ALA A 100 6.33 -3.76 -3.71
N ILE A 101 5.20 -3.43 -3.07
CA ILE A 101 4.22 -4.41 -2.58
C ILE A 101 3.44 -5.00 -3.75
N ASP A 102 3.43 -6.33 -3.85
CA ASP A 102 2.74 -7.07 -4.91
C ASP A 102 1.56 -7.91 -4.40
N ALA A 103 1.47 -8.12 -3.09
CA ALA A 103 0.38 -8.80 -2.40
C ALA A 103 0.10 -8.15 -1.04
N LEU A 104 -1.18 -7.92 -0.75
CA LEU A 104 -1.64 -7.25 0.45
C LEU A 104 -2.79 -8.02 1.09
N TYR A 105 -2.59 -8.43 2.34
CA TYR A 105 -3.64 -8.98 3.19
C TYR A 105 -3.83 -8.08 4.40
N VAL A 106 -5.03 -7.55 4.61
CA VAL A 106 -5.37 -6.71 5.76
C VAL A 106 -6.59 -7.29 6.46
N ASN A 107 -6.42 -7.72 7.71
CA ASN A 107 -7.50 -8.13 8.59
C ASN A 107 -7.46 -7.24 9.84
N CYS A 108 -8.24 -6.17 9.80
CA CYS A 108 -8.26 -5.14 10.83
C CYS A 108 -9.72 -4.72 11.05
N PRO A 109 -10.41 -5.25 12.08
CA PRO A 109 -11.84 -5.00 12.29
C PRO A 109 -12.16 -3.53 12.54
N GLU A 110 -11.25 -2.77 13.16
CA GLU A 110 -11.43 -1.35 13.49
C GLU A 110 -10.97 -0.39 12.38
N LEU A 111 -10.43 -0.90 11.26
CA LEU A 111 -9.90 -0.07 10.19
C LEU A 111 -11.04 0.65 9.48
N ASN A 112 -11.00 1.98 9.49
CA ASN A 112 -11.98 2.84 8.83
C ASN A 112 -11.38 3.66 7.68
N ASP A 113 -10.06 3.76 7.59
CA ASP A 113 -9.34 4.55 6.60
C ASP A 113 -8.15 3.78 6.06
N LEU A 114 -8.15 3.53 4.75
CA LEU A 114 -7.09 2.84 4.02
C LEU A 114 -6.60 3.67 2.85
N ASN A 115 -5.33 4.07 2.87
CA ASN A 115 -4.70 4.79 1.78
C ASN A 115 -3.72 3.88 1.01
N LEU A 116 -4.07 3.58 -0.24
CA LEU A 116 -3.28 2.82 -1.21
C LEU A 116 -2.89 3.65 -2.43
N ASN A 117 -3.02 4.99 -2.38
CA ASN A 117 -2.70 5.85 -3.52
C ASN A 117 -1.35 5.49 -4.14
N SER A 118 -1.27 5.39 -5.45
CA SER A 118 -0.05 5.08 -6.21
C SER A 118 0.63 3.73 -5.86
N CYS A 119 -0.12 2.75 -5.35
CA CYS A 119 0.37 1.37 -5.21
C CYS A 119 0.27 0.63 -6.57
N THR A 120 1.24 0.85 -7.45
CA THR A 120 1.14 0.43 -8.86
C THR A 120 1.42 -1.04 -9.16
N ASN A 121 2.08 -1.77 -8.24
CA ASN A 121 2.46 -3.18 -8.43
C ASN A 121 1.56 -4.16 -7.67
N LEU A 122 0.55 -3.67 -6.96
CA LEU A 122 -0.34 -4.53 -6.18
C LEU A 122 -1.33 -5.25 -7.12
N HIS A 123 -1.28 -6.58 -7.10
CA HIS A 123 -2.13 -7.39 -7.97
C HIS A 123 -3.55 -7.56 -7.38
N PRO A 124 -4.62 -7.36 -8.17
CA PRO A 124 -6.00 -7.47 -7.69
C PRO A 124 -6.32 -8.83 -7.04
N GLU A 125 -5.82 -9.91 -7.64
CA GLU A 125 -5.99 -11.30 -7.19
C GLU A 125 -5.15 -11.67 -5.95
N ARG A 126 -4.23 -10.79 -5.54
CA ARG A 126 -3.40 -10.95 -4.34
C ARG A 126 -3.71 -9.88 -3.28
N LEU A 127 -4.84 -9.20 -3.43
CA LEU A 127 -5.43 -8.30 -2.45
C LEU A 127 -6.54 -9.02 -1.68
N LEU A 128 -6.51 -8.97 -0.36
CA LEU A 128 -7.60 -9.43 0.49
C LEU A 128 -7.80 -8.50 1.69
N LEU A 129 -8.99 -7.89 1.76
CA LEU A 129 -9.42 -6.95 2.78
C LEU A 129 -10.53 -7.58 3.63
N GLN A 130 -10.23 -7.84 4.90
CA GLN A 130 -11.17 -8.25 5.93
C GLN A 130 -11.30 -7.11 6.95
N CYS A 131 -11.99 -6.05 6.53
CA CYS A 131 -12.10 -4.78 7.27
C CYS A 131 -13.57 -4.33 7.31
N PRO A 132 -14.43 -4.92 8.16
CA PRO A 132 -15.88 -4.70 8.15
C PRO A 132 -16.34 -3.26 8.44
N ASN A 133 -15.48 -2.45 9.04
CA ASN A 133 -15.74 -1.04 9.37
C ASN A 133 -15.05 -0.06 8.42
N LEU A 134 -14.49 -0.52 7.29
CA LEU A 134 -13.78 0.32 6.34
C LEU A 134 -14.74 1.30 5.66
N LYS A 135 -14.44 2.60 5.72
CA LYS A 135 -15.30 3.69 5.21
C LYS A 135 -14.63 4.48 4.10
N ASN A 136 -13.36 4.83 4.30
CA ASN A 136 -12.58 5.60 3.34
C ASN A 136 -11.52 4.70 2.71
N VAL A 137 -11.49 4.67 1.39
CA VAL A 137 -10.42 4.02 0.64
C VAL A 137 -9.89 4.97 -0.41
N HIS A 138 -8.58 5.24 -0.37
CA HIS A 138 -7.90 6.08 -1.35
C HIS A 138 -7.05 5.19 -2.26
N ALA A 139 -7.33 5.23 -3.56
CA ALA A 139 -6.65 4.41 -4.57
C ALA A 139 -6.32 5.21 -5.85
N SER A 140 -6.16 6.54 -5.73
CA SER A 140 -5.75 7.39 -6.84
C SER A 140 -4.36 6.97 -7.33
N GLY A 141 -4.18 6.85 -8.65
CA GLY A 141 -2.94 6.36 -9.27
C GLY A 141 -2.73 4.83 -9.19
N CYS A 142 -3.72 4.07 -8.74
CA CYS A 142 -3.74 2.60 -8.87
C CYS A 142 -4.27 2.18 -10.24
N GLN A 143 -4.03 0.91 -10.62
CA GLN A 143 -4.64 0.33 -11.83
C GLN A 143 -6.15 0.14 -11.64
N ASP A 144 -6.94 0.33 -12.71
CA ASP A 144 -8.41 0.22 -12.67
C ASP A 144 -8.89 -1.15 -12.17
N MET A 145 -8.21 -2.23 -12.55
CA MET A 145 -8.54 -3.58 -12.07
C MET A 145 -8.37 -3.71 -10.55
N LEU A 146 -7.37 -3.05 -9.97
CA LEU A 146 -7.16 -3.03 -8.52
C LEU A 146 -8.25 -2.21 -7.83
N ILE A 147 -8.60 -1.06 -8.39
CA ILE A 147 -9.71 -0.22 -7.88
C ILE A 147 -11.02 -1.00 -7.91
N GLY A 148 -11.29 -1.76 -8.98
CA GLY A 148 -12.46 -2.65 -9.10
C GLY A 148 -12.46 -3.76 -8.05
N ALA A 149 -11.31 -4.40 -7.79
CA ALA A 149 -11.20 -5.43 -6.75
C ALA A 149 -11.45 -4.86 -5.35
N ILE A 150 -10.90 -3.69 -5.03
CA ILE A 150 -11.17 -2.98 -3.78
C ILE A 150 -12.67 -2.72 -3.62
N ARG A 151 -13.33 -2.17 -4.66
CA ARG A 151 -14.77 -1.91 -4.68
C ARG A 151 -15.57 -3.18 -4.34
N ASN A 152 -15.31 -4.26 -5.06
CA ASN A 152 -16.01 -5.53 -4.87
C ASN A 152 -15.84 -6.07 -3.45
N GLN A 153 -14.63 -6.04 -2.90
CA GLN A 153 -14.40 -6.51 -1.53
C GLN A 153 -15.07 -5.62 -0.49
N THR A 154 -15.06 -4.29 -0.66
CA THR A 154 -15.75 -3.39 0.27
C THR A 154 -17.27 -3.57 0.25
N LEU A 155 -17.86 -3.83 -0.92
CA LEU A 155 -19.30 -4.11 -1.05
C LEU A 155 -19.71 -5.40 -0.32
N ILE A 156 -18.85 -6.42 -0.35
CA ILE A 156 -19.14 -7.72 0.27
C ILE A 156 -18.86 -7.71 1.78
N THR A 157 -17.77 -7.06 2.20
CA THR A 157 -17.24 -7.21 3.56
C THR A 157 -17.65 -6.10 4.52
N CYS A 158 -18.04 -4.92 4.01
CA CYS A 158 -18.33 -3.75 4.84
C CYS A 158 -19.84 -3.60 5.10
N LYS A 159 -20.20 -3.05 6.26
CA LYS A 159 -21.59 -2.80 6.63
C LYS A 159 -22.26 -1.77 5.69
N PRO A 160 -23.58 -1.86 5.41
CA PRO A 160 -24.28 -1.01 4.44
C PRO A 160 -24.12 0.51 4.64
N GLN A 161 -23.86 0.97 5.87
CA GLN A 161 -23.67 2.38 6.21
C GLN A 161 -22.30 2.96 5.79
N SER A 162 -21.36 2.13 5.34
CA SER A 162 -20.00 2.55 4.97
C SER A 162 -19.86 3.05 3.51
N LEU A 163 -20.91 2.92 2.71
CA LEU A 163 -20.89 3.13 1.25
C LEU A 163 -20.90 4.61 0.79
N ILE A 164 -21.01 5.59 1.70
CA ILE A 164 -21.38 6.97 1.35
C ILE A 164 -20.18 7.87 0.94
N LYS A 165 -18.92 7.44 1.05
CA LYS A 165 -17.76 8.30 0.69
C LYS A 165 -16.71 7.60 -0.17
N GLN A 166 -17.18 6.84 -1.14
CA GLN A 166 -16.33 6.06 -2.01
C GLN A 166 -15.99 6.86 -3.29
N PHE A 167 -14.70 7.19 -3.44
CA PHE A 167 -14.02 7.70 -4.65
C PHE A 167 -14.09 9.22 -4.92
N VAL A 168 -13.37 10.00 -4.11
CA VAL A 168 -12.64 11.20 -4.57
C VAL A 168 -11.16 11.00 -4.25
#